data_AF-A0A3L6LXC1-F1
#
_entry.id   AF-A0A3L6LXC1-F1
#
_cell.length_a   1.000
_cell.length_b   1.000
_cell.length_c   1.000
_cell.angle_alpha   90.00
_cell.angle_beta   90.00
_cell.angle_gamma   90.00
#
_symmetry.space_group_name_H-M   'P 1'
#
loop_
_entity.id
_entity.type
_entity.pdbx_description
1 polymer ?
#
loop_
_entity_poly.entity_id
_entity_poly.type
_entity_poly.pdbx_seq_one_letter_code
_entity_poly.pdbx_strand_id
1 'polypeptide(L)'
;MNALHNPAHRAWLILLIATGITWYLGEVGAAGTGAIVAMLAIAFVKGRLVILDFMELRGAPLMWRLLLEGWLILVGSLILLAYWMSLK
;
A
#
# COMPACT_ATOMS: atom_id res chain seq x y z
N MET A 1 -26.23 -8.56 -11.74
CA MET A 1 -25.39 -7.67 -10.91
C MET A 1 -24.10 -8.41 -10.56
N ASN A 2 -23.16 -8.52 -11.51
CA ASN A 2 -21.91 -9.30 -11.33
C ASN A 2 -20.69 -8.38 -11.35
N ALA A 3 -20.73 -7.30 -10.56
CA ALA A 3 -19.66 -6.29 -10.49
C ALA A 3 -18.38 -6.80 -9.79
N LEU A 4 -18.42 -7.96 -9.13
CA LEU A 4 -17.29 -8.54 -8.38
C LEU A 4 -16.31 -9.36 -9.23
N HIS A 5 -16.66 -9.65 -10.49
CA HIS A 5 -15.79 -10.46 -11.35
C HIS A 5 -14.67 -9.66 -12.03
N ASN A 6 -14.78 -8.33 -12.08
CA ASN A 6 -13.77 -7.50 -12.73
C ASN A 6 -12.65 -7.14 -11.72
N PRO A 7 -11.38 -7.56 -11.97
CA PRO A 7 -10.26 -7.28 -11.07
C PRO A 7 -10.10 -5.78 -10.76
N ALA A 8 -10.43 -4.90 -11.71
CA ALA A 8 -10.41 -3.46 -11.51
C ALA A 8 -11.40 -2.97 -10.43
N HIS A 9 -12.60 -3.53 -10.37
CA HIS A 9 -13.60 -3.18 -9.36
C HIS A 9 -13.20 -3.64 -7.96
N ARG A 10 -12.50 -4.78 -7.87
CA ARG A 10 -11.98 -5.29 -6.60
C ARG A 10 -10.83 -4.43 -6.09
N ALA A 11 -9.89 -4.05 -6.96
CA ALA A 11 -8.82 -3.11 -6.61
C ALA A 11 -9.41 -1.76 -6.15
N TRP A 12 -10.41 -1.25 -6.87
CA TRP A 12 -11.11 -0.02 -6.52
C TRP A 12 -11.74 -0.08 -5.12
N LEU A 13 -12.49 -1.15 -4.78
CA LEU A 13 -13.08 -1.33 -3.45
C LEU A 13 -12.02 -1.37 -2.34
N ILE A 14 -10.92 -2.09 -2.56
CA ILE A 14 -9.83 -2.18 -1.57
C ILE A 14 -9.19 -0.81 -1.35
N LEU A 15 -8.93 -0.05 -2.43
CA LEU A 15 -8.36 1.29 -2.33
C LEU A 15 -9.30 2.26 -1.58
N LEU A 16 -10.61 2.13 -1.78
CA LEU A 16 -11.62 2.94 -1.11
C LEU A 16 -11.65 2.65 0.39
N ILE A 17 -11.69 1.38 0.78
CA ILE A 17 -11.61 0.94 2.18
C ILE A 17 -10.29 1.42 2.81
N ALA A 18 -9.17 1.19 2.13
CA ALA A 18 -7.86 1.60 2.60
C ALA A 18 -7.74 3.12 2.78
N THR A 19 -8.48 3.90 1.98
CA THR A 19 -8.56 5.37 2.13
C THR A 19 -9.41 5.77 3.32
N GLY A 20 -10.57 5.13 3.51
CA GLY A 20 -11.41 5.34 4.70
C GLY A 20 -10.67 5.03 6.00
N ILE A 21 -9.89 3.95 6.02
CA ILE A 21 -9.05 3.57 7.18
C ILE A 21 -8.00 4.65 7.43
N THR A 22 -7.24 5.09 6.42
CA THR A 22 -6.23 6.14 6.62
C THR A 22 -6.82 7.48 7.06
N TRP A 23 -8.00 7.83 6.53
CA TRP A 23 -8.71 9.04 6.92
C TRP A 23 -9.15 8.96 8.39
N TYR A 24 -9.76 7.85 8.79
CA TYR A 24 -10.19 7.63 10.18
C TYR A 24 -9.00 7.66 11.16
N LEU A 25 -7.89 6.99 10.84
CA LEU A 25 -6.66 7.03 11.64
C LEU A 25 -6.12 8.46 11.81
N GLY A 26 -6.22 9.29 10.77
CA GLY A 26 -5.86 10.70 10.84
C GLY A 26 -6.82 11.52 11.72
N GLU A 27 -8.12 11.28 11.58
CA GLU A 27 -9.18 11.99 12.31
C GLU A 27 -9.12 11.73 13.82
N VAL A 28 -8.87 10.48 14.23
CA VAL A 28 -8.70 10.14 15.66
C VAL A 28 -7.36 10.60 16.23
N GLY A 29 -6.51 11.23 15.42
CA GLY A 29 -5.17 11.66 15.82
C GLY A 29 -4.30 10.49 16.26
N ALA A 30 -4.48 9.31 15.66
CA ALA A 30 -3.74 8.12 16.06
C ALA A 30 -2.24 8.37 15.92
N ALA A 31 -1.57 8.48 17.06
CA ALA A 31 -0.15 8.76 17.16
C ALA A 31 0.59 7.58 17.80
N GLY A 32 1.90 7.50 17.51
CA GLY A 32 2.77 6.46 18.05
C GLY A 32 3.06 5.32 17.07
N THR A 33 3.86 4.36 17.55
CA THR A 33 4.43 3.29 16.74
C THR A 33 3.39 2.45 16.03
N GLY A 34 2.30 2.09 16.72
CA GLY A 34 1.22 1.30 16.13
C GLY A 34 0.54 2.00 14.94
N ALA A 35 0.30 3.31 15.04
CA ALA A 35 -0.33 4.09 13.98
C ALA A 35 0.59 4.22 12.76
N ILE A 36 1.88 4.49 12.97
CA ILE A 36 2.89 4.62 11.91
C ILE A 36 3.07 3.30 11.15
N VAL A 37 3.17 2.18 11.87
CA VAL A 37 3.27 0.85 11.27
C VAL A 37 1.99 0.50 10.49
N ALA A 38 0.80 0.81 11.03
CA ALA A 38 -0.46 0.59 10.34
C ALA A 38 -0.57 1.44 9.05
N MET A 39 -0.21 2.72 9.10
CA MET A 39 -0.22 3.60 7.93
C MET A 39 0.77 3.13 6.86
N LEU A 40 1.98 2.70 7.25
CA LEU A 40 2.96 2.10 6.34
C LEU A 40 2.45 0.80 5.71
N ALA A 41 1.82 -0.07 6.49
CA ALA A 41 1.22 -1.31 5.98
C ALA A 41 0.13 -1.01 4.93
N ILE A 42 -0.73 -0.02 5.20
CA ILE A 42 -1.77 0.40 4.25
C ILE A 42 -1.15 0.99 2.98
N ALA A 43 -0.11 1.82 3.11
CA ALA A 43 0.62 2.38 1.98
C ALA A 43 1.25 1.28 1.11
N PHE A 44 1.82 0.24 1.73
CA PHE A 44 2.35 -0.93 1.03
C PHE A 44 1.28 -1.69 0.23
N VAL A 45 0.14 -1.98 0.87
CA VAL A 45 -0.96 -2.71 0.21
C VAL A 45 -1.52 -1.88 -0.95
N LYS A 46 -1.73 -0.58 -0.75
CA LYS A 46 -2.16 0.34 -1.82
C LYS A 46 -1.16 0.37 -2.97
N GLY A 47 0.13 0.55 -2.67
CA GLY A 47 1.20 0.60 -3.68
C GLY A 47 1.27 -0.68 -4.51
N ARG A 48 1.19 -1.85 -3.85
CA ARG A 48 1.22 -3.15 -4.54
C ARG A 48 0.01 -3.34 -5.46
N LEU A 49 -1.19 -2.94 -5.02
CA LEU A 49 -2.38 -2.99 -5.86
C LEU A 49 -2.28 -2.07 -7.07
N VAL A 50 -1.73 -0.86 -6.92
CA VAL A 50 -1.52 0.06 -8.05
C VAL A 50 -0.53 -0.52 -9.05
N ILE A 51 0.61 -1.06 -8.58
CA ILE A 51 1.63 -1.68 -9.44
C ILE A 51 1.05 -2.87 -10.21
N LEU A 52 0.26 -3.74 -9.55
CA LEU A 52 -0.22 -4.97 -10.17
C LEU A 52 -1.47 -4.78 -11.04
N ASP A 53 -2.41 -3.96 -10.58
CA ASP A 53 -3.75 -3.88 -11.17
C ASP A 53 -3.96 -2.62 -12.03
N PHE A 54 -3.32 -1.49 -11.71
CA PHE A 54 -3.48 -0.24 -12.49
C PHE A 54 -2.40 -0.05 -13.55
N MET A 55 -1.16 -0.46 -13.28
CA MET A 55 -0.08 -0.41 -14.26
C MET A 55 -0.08 -1.60 -15.22
N GLU A 56 -1.09 -2.48 -15.14
CA GLU A 56 -1.24 -3.71 -15.95
C GLU A 56 0.01 -4.61 -16.01
N LEU A 57 0.92 -4.51 -15.02
CA LEU A 57 2.16 -5.28 -14.98
C LEU A 57 1.95 -6.80 -14.78
N ARG A 58 0.70 -7.27 -14.67
CA ARG A 58 0.36 -8.71 -14.67
C ARG A 58 0.80 -9.42 -15.96
N GLY A 59 0.77 -8.73 -17.10
CA GLY A 59 1.21 -9.27 -18.40
C GLY A 59 2.61 -8.85 -18.84
N ALA A 60 3.26 -7.97 -18.07
CA ALA A 60 4.54 -7.36 -18.41
C ALA A 60 5.73 -8.23 -17.98
N PRO A 61 6.94 -8.01 -18.55
CA PRO A 61 8.13 -8.77 -18.21
C PRO A 61 8.41 -8.75 -16.70
N LEU A 62 8.74 -9.91 -16.14
CA LEU A 62 8.95 -10.11 -14.70
C LEU A 62 9.95 -9.11 -14.09
N MET A 63 10.92 -8.66 -14.90
CA MET A 63 11.94 -7.68 -14.54
C MET A 63 11.33 -6.34 -14.06
N TRP A 64 10.31 -5.83 -14.75
CA TRP A 64 9.67 -4.55 -14.40
C TRP A 64 8.83 -4.67 -13.12
N ARG A 65 8.16 -5.81 -12.96
CA ARG A 65 7.38 -6.11 -11.77
C ARG A 65 8.28 -6.20 -10.53
N LEU A 66 9.40 -6.92 -10.63
CA LEU A 66 10.37 -7.06 -9.55
C LEU A 66 11.06 -5.74 -9.21
N LEU A 67 11.36 -4.91 -10.21
CA LEU A 67 11.97 -3.61 -9.98
C LEU A 67 11.04 -2.68 -9.19
N LEU A 68 9.76 -2.61 -9.56
CA LEU A 68 8.79 -1.75 -8.89
C LEU A 68 8.36 -2.29 -7.52
N GLU A 69 8.09 -3.60 -7.40
CA GLU A 69 7.81 -4.22 -6.10
C GLU A 69 9.03 -4.12 -5.18
N GLY A 70 10.24 -4.38 -5.70
CA GLY A 70 11.49 -4.26 -4.95
C GLY A 70 11.78 -2.84 -4.50
N TRP A 71 11.50 -1.84 -5.35
CA TRP A 71 11.61 -0.44 -4.99
C TRP A 71 10.63 -0.06 -3.87
N LEU A 72 9.37 -0.50 -3.96
CA LEU A 72 8.38 -0.27 -2.90
C LEU A 72 8.82 -0.88 -1.57
N ILE A 73 9.34 -2.11 -1.59
CA ILE A 73 9.89 -2.80 -0.41
C ILE A 73 11.08 -2.04 0.15
N LEU A 74 12.00 -1.60 -0.70
CA LEU A 74 13.19 -0.86 -0.30
C LEU A 74 12.84 0.46 0.38
N VAL A 75 11.98 1.28 -0.25
CA VAL A 75 11.56 2.58 0.32
C VAL A 75 10.80 2.38 1.63
N GLY A 76 9.85 1.44 1.67
CA GLY A 76 9.09 1.20 2.90
C GLY A 76 9.95 0.64 4.04
N SER A 77 10.95 -0.19 3.72
CA SER A 77 11.94 -0.67 4.71
C SER A 77 12.83 0.47 5.21
N LEU A 78 13.26 1.38 4.34
CA LEU A 78 14.02 2.57 4.72
C LEU A 78 13.22 3.49 5.65
N ILE A 79 11.93 3.68 5.39
CA ILE A 79 11.07 4.48 6.27
C ILE A 79 10.91 3.80 7.64
N LEU A 80 10.72 2.47 7.68
CA LEU A 80 10.67 1.73 8.95
C LEU A 80 11.99 1.82 9.72
N LEU A 81 13.12 1.73 9.03
CA LEU A 81 14.45 1.91 9.64
C LEU A 81 14.64 3.32 10.18
N ALA A 82 14.27 4.35 9.41
CA ALA A 82 14.32 5.74 9.86
C ALA A 82 13.46 5.96 11.11
N TYR A 83 12.26 5.38 11.12
CA TYR A 83 11.38 5.44 12.29
C TYR A 83 11.98 4.71 13.50
N TRP A 84 12.56 3.53 13.30
CA TRP A 84 13.26 2.79 14.36
C TRP A 84 14.45 3.57 14.94
N MET A 85 15.22 4.25 14.09
CA MET A 85 16.30 5.13 14.54
C MET A 85 15.77 6.33 15.33
N SER A 86 14.58 6.85 15.00
CA SER A 86 13.96 7.95 15.73
C SER A 86 13.38 7.54 17.08
N LEU A 87 13.13 6.25 17.31
CA LEU A 87 12.65 5.69 18.57
C LEU A 87 13.77 5.40 19.58
N LYS A 88 15.02 5.30 19.10
CA LYS A 88 16.22 5.19 19.92
C LYS A 88 16.71 6.56 20.35
#